data_AF-A0A2E8G5T1-F1
#
_entry.id   AF-A0A2E8G5T1-F1
#
_cell.length_a   1.000
_cell.length_b   1.000
_cell.length_c   1.000
_cell.angle_alpha   90.00
_cell.angle_beta   90.00
_cell.angle_gamma   90.00
#
_symmetry.space_group_name_H-M   'P 1'
#
loop_
_entity.id
_entity.type
_entity.pdbx_description
1 polymer ?
#
loop_
_entity_poly.entity_id
_entity_poly.type
_entity_poly.pdbx_seq_one_letter_code
_entity_poly.pdbx_strand_id
1 'polypeptide(L)'
;MANALTLLLDFDDQYRRDVDQNHAFLHRRDRRFAQQQQEQRQPLTVPVWLASLHALNGQRQVDSGADPRLRGWRQARWVFAGLGAVLGVVFMLGLLYYDGGQQINVTLLVALVALQGLLALFTSVQAWLGWQPWRSLLGRWRGEDDALAPLRPVLSARVAHTGGLMFALTGLLTLLLLVAVQDLAFGWSTTLQASAAGYHQWVSALALPWQSLWPDAVPSLALVEGSQFYRLQQGSGVANPALLGTWWPFVLMLWLVYVLLPRCVLLMLAALQLRWQSHRALRAHPGWQPLHYRFDTPWVDTRGDDEGQAAPAPAHTALSPLPASATLIHWAGAGLQSASLGAALSADPAPLQLRAGGNSSLDEDARVLAQAAESRQPVIVVARGWEPPTGELSDFIFDAREQGVSALLALVPLADEGGAALTDAGLLAQWQRFVDRQRDSQLLLCAPVAAEKEQQA
;
A
#
# COMPACT_ATOMS: atom_id res chain seq x y z
N MET A 1 14.73 5.52 3.83
CA MET A 1 14.35 4.45 2.88
C MET A 1 14.00 3.20 3.67
N ALA A 2 12.76 2.72 3.57
CA ALA A 2 12.34 1.49 4.25
C ALA A 2 13.19 0.30 3.77
N ASN A 3 13.57 -0.59 4.69
CA ASN A 3 14.21 -1.85 4.34
C ASN A 3 13.26 -2.64 3.43
N ALA A 4 13.70 -3.04 2.23
CA ALA A 4 12.87 -3.71 1.23
C ALA A 4 12.17 -4.96 1.78
N LEU A 5 12.81 -5.65 2.72
CA LEU A 5 12.23 -6.79 3.43
C LEU A 5 11.06 -6.37 4.32
N THR A 6 11.21 -5.28 5.09
CA THR A 6 10.15 -4.77 5.96
C THR A 6 8.98 -4.27 5.13
N LEU A 7 9.24 -3.57 4.02
CA LEU A 7 8.20 -3.12 3.10
C LEU A 7 7.37 -4.28 2.55
N LEU A 8 8.00 -5.41 2.21
CA LEU A 8 7.30 -6.62 1.77
C LEU A 8 6.36 -7.16 2.85
N LEU A 9 6.83 -7.21 4.10
CA LEU A 9 6.05 -7.75 5.22
C LEU A 9 4.90 -6.82 5.62
N ASP A 10 5.15 -5.52 5.68
CA ASP A 10 4.11 -4.51 5.93
C ASP A 10 3.03 -4.56 4.84
N PHE A 11 3.44 -4.78 3.58
CA PHE A 11 2.50 -4.94 2.46
C PHE A 11 1.68 -6.23 2.53
N ASP A 12 2.31 -7.36 2.86
CA ASP A 12 1.63 -8.65 3.08
C ASP A 12 0.63 -8.55 4.24
N ASP A 13 1.00 -7.89 5.34
CA ASP A 13 0.12 -7.69 6.50
C ASP A 13 -1.08 -6.81 6.14
N GLN A 14 -0.86 -5.71 5.43
CA GLN A 14 -1.95 -4.86 4.97
C GLN A 14 -2.86 -5.58 3.97
N TYR A 15 -2.28 -6.35 3.04
CA TYR A 15 -3.03 -7.16 2.09
C TYR A 15 -3.92 -8.17 2.80
N ARG A 16 -3.41 -8.93 3.78
CA ARG A 16 -4.21 -9.90 4.56
C ARG A 16 -5.38 -9.24 5.28
N ARG A 17 -5.22 -8.04 5.82
CA ARG A 17 -6.32 -7.27 6.44
C ARG A 17 -7.34 -6.80 5.41
N ASP A 18 -6.88 -6.44 4.22
CA ASP A 18 -7.74 -5.96 3.14
C ASP A 18 -8.52 -7.09 2.47
N VAL A 19 -8.07 -8.36 2.54
CA VAL A 19 -8.79 -9.51 1.93
C VAL A 19 -10.22 -9.63 2.47
N ASP A 20 -10.45 -9.33 3.75
CA ASP A 20 -11.76 -9.42 4.38
C ASP A 20 -12.63 -8.16 4.19
N GLN A 21 -12.10 -7.10 3.57
CA GLN A 21 -12.79 -5.84 3.38
C GLN A 21 -13.62 -5.83 2.08
N ASN A 22 -14.69 -5.03 2.05
CA ASN A 22 -15.50 -4.85 0.86
C ASN A 22 -14.66 -4.25 -0.30
N HIS A 23 -14.70 -4.89 -1.47
CA HIS A 23 -13.97 -4.45 -2.66
C HIS A 23 -14.28 -2.99 -3.05
N ALA A 24 -15.53 -2.55 -2.92
CA ALA A 24 -15.93 -1.17 -3.22
C ALA A 24 -15.29 -0.17 -2.25
N PHE A 25 -15.21 -0.51 -0.96
CA PHE A 25 -14.56 0.31 0.06
C PHE A 25 -13.06 0.45 -0.24
N LEU A 26 -12.38 -0.65 -0.55
CA LEU A 26 -10.95 -0.64 -0.85
C LEU A 26 -10.64 0.20 -2.10
N HIS A 27 -11.45 0.06 -3.15
CA HIS A 27 -11.29 0.83 -4.39
C HIS A 27 -11.46 2.33 -4.13
N ARG A 28 -12.52 2.74 -3.42
CA ARG A 28 -12.76 4.14 -3.02
C ARG A 28 -11.60 4.70 -2.18
N ARG A 29 -11.12 3.95 -1.17
CA ARG A 29 -10.00 4.35 -0.29
C ARG A 29 -8.72 4.58 -1.09
N ASP A 30 -8.31 3.59 -1.88
CA ASP A 30 -7.04 3.62 -2.60
C ASP A 30 -7.07 4.65 -3.74
N ARG A 31 -8.22 4.83 -4.41
CA ARG A 31 -8.41 5.85 -5.45
C ARG A 31 -8.39 7.27 -4.88
N ARG A 32 -9.08 7.51 -3.74
CA ARG A 32 -9.06 8.81 -3.06
C ARG A 32 -7.63 9.21 -2.67
N PHE A 33 -6.85 8.25 -2.16
CA PHE A 33 -5.43 8.47 -1.88
C PHE A 33 -4.64 8.83 -3.14
N ALA A 34 -4.84 8.12 -4.25
CA ALA A 34 -4.16 8.40 -5.51
C ALA A 34 -4.49 9.81 -6.06
N GLN A 35 -5.76 10.22 -6.00
CA GLN A 35 -6.20 11.57 -6.40
C GLN A 35 -5.55 12.65 -5.53
N GLN A 36 -5.55 12.49 -4.21
CA GLN A 36 -4.92 13.43 -3.28
C GLN A 36 -3.42 13.59 -3.56
N GLN A 37 -2.72 12.50 -3.85
CA GLN A 37 -1.29 12.53 -4.20
C GLN A 37 -1.06 13.25 -5.54
N GLN A 38 -1.93 13.04 -6.52
CA GLN A 38 -1.87 13.72 -7.82
C GLN A 38 -2.12 15.23 -7.70
N GLU A 39 -3.11 15.65 -6.91
CA GLU A 39 -3.39 17.06 -6.61
C GLU A 39 -2.19 17.75 -5.94
N GLN A 40 -1.54 17.05 -5.00
CA GLN A 40 -0.36 17.54 -4.28
C GLN A 40 0.95 17.39 -5.08
N ARG A 41 0.91 16.85 -6.31
CA ARG A 41 2.09 16.51 -7.14
C ARG A 41 3.13 15.65 -6.43
N GLN A 42 2.67 14.77 -5.55
CA GLN A 42 3.52 13.83 -4.80
C GLN A 42 3.61 12.46 -5.50
N PRO A 43 4.69 11.70 -5.26
CA PRO A 43 4.91 10.43 -5.94
C PRO A 43 3.99 9.33 -5.39
N LEU A 44 3.21 8.72 -6.28
CA LEU A 44 2.36 7.57 -5.98
C LEU A 44 3.22 6.31 -5.78
N THR A 45 3.58 6.01 -4.54
CA THR A 45 4.42 4.85 -4.20
C THR A 45 3.83 4.05 -3.04
N VAL A 46 4.01 2.73 -3.08
CA VAL A 46 3.54 1.81 -2.02
C VAL A 46 4.00 2.20 -0.61
N PRO A 47 5.25 2.63 -0.36
CA PRO A 47 5.66 3.09 0.97
C PRO A 47 4.86 4.29 1.48
N VAL A 48 4.52 5.25 0.60
CA VAL A 48 3.73 6.43 0.97
C VAL A 48 2.28 6.04 1.23
N TRP A 49 1.73 5.13 0.43
CA TRP A 49 0.40 4.54 0.66
C TRP A 49 0.31 3.77 1.99
N LEU A 50 1.29 2.93 2.31
CA LEU A 50 1.33 2.25 3.62
C LEU A 50 1.46 3.25 4.78
N ALA A 51 2.28 4.28 4.62
CA ALA A 51 2.45 5.31 5.64
C ALA A 51 1.15 6.09 5.90
N SER A 52 0.37 6.41 4.85
CA SER A 52 -0.92 7.09 5.01
C SER A 52 -1.97 6.21 5.70
N LEU A 53 -2.01 4.91 5.39
CA LEU A 53 -2.88 3.95 6.07
C LEU A 53 -2.52 3.77 7.54
N HIS A 54 -1.23 3.66 7.86
CA HIS A 54 -0.78 3.56 9.26
C HIS A 54 -1.11 4.82 10.06
N ALA A 55 -0.99 5.99 9.46
CA ALA A 55 -1.38 7.26 10.09
C ALA A 55 -2.88 7.31 10.42
N LEU A 56 -3.74 6.83 9.52
CA LEU A 56 -5.19 6.81 9.72
C LEU A 56 -5.64 5.82 10.80
N ASN A 57 -5.00 4.66 10.88
CA ASN A 57 -5.38 3.61 11.83
C ASN A 57 -4.91 3.87 13.27
N GLY A 58 -4.26 5.01 13.56
CA GLY A 58 -3.64 5.29 14.85
C GLY A 58 -2.58 4.25 15.25
N GLN A 59 -2.17 3.40 14.30
CA GLN A 59 -1.10 2.45 14.48
C GLN A 59 0.17 3.27 14.55
N ARG A 60 0.58 3.58 15.79
CA ARG A 60 1.90 4.09 16.14
C ARG A 60 2.88 3.34 15.24
N GLN A 61 3.44 4.06 14.26
CA GLN A 61 4.38 3.57 13.27
C GLN A 61 5.28 2.58 13.99
N VAL A 62 5.00 1.27 13.86
CA VAL A 62 5.68 0.27 14.69
C VAL A 62 7.14 0.51 14.39
N ASP A 63 7.88 0.96 15.42
CA ASP A 63 9.23 1.47 15.25
C ASP A 63 9.95 0.56 14.27
N SER A 64 10.57 1.17 13.24
CA SER A 64 11.07 0.60 11.99
C SER A 64 12.16 -0.47 12.18
N GLY A 65 11.92 -1.41 13.07
CA GLY A 65 12.86 -1.73 14.13
C GLY A 65 12.42 -2.90 14.99
N ALA A 66 11.51 -3.77 14.50
CA ALA A 66 11.65 -5.23 14.61
C ALA A 66 10.31 -5.96 14.36
N ASP A 67 9.95 -6.17 13.09
CA ASP A 67 8.92 -7.15 12.72
C ASP A 67 9.13 -8.47 13.52
N PRO A 68 8.09 -9.00 14.21
CA PRO A 68 8.19 -10.20 15.02
C PRO A 68 8.67 -11.42 14.22
N ARG A 69 8.28 -11.56 12.95
CA ARG A 69 8.69 -12.66 12.05
C ARG A 69 10.20 -12.67 11.82
N LEU A 70 10.84 -11.51 11.90
CA LEU A 70 12.29 -11.36 11.76
C LEU A 70 13.07 -11.54 13.07
N ARG A 71 12.40 -11.65 14.23
CA ARG A 71 13.08 -11.80 15.54
C ARG A 71 13.94 -13.06 15.55
N GLY A 72 13.39 -14.18 15.09
CA GLY A 72 14.11 -15.44 15.05
C GLY A 72 15.36 -15.38 14.16
N TRP A 73 15.26 -14.74 13.00
CA TRP A 73 16.41 -14.53 12.10
C TRP A 73 17.47 -13.60 12.70
N ARG A 74 17.07 -12.54 13.41
CA ARG A 74 18.01 -11.66 14.11
C ARG A 74 18.71 -12.39 15.25
N GLN A 75 17.98 -13.14 16.05
CA GLN A 75 18.54 -13.95 17.14
C GLN A 75 19.49 -15.02 16.60
N ALA A 76 19.10 -15.78 15.58
CA ALA A 76 19.96 -16.76 14.92
C ALA A 76 21.25 -16.10 14.40
N ARG A 77 21.18 -14.92 13.79
CA ARG A 77 22.35 -14.17 13.35
C ARG A 77 23.30 -13.86 14.51
N TRP A 78 22.79 -13.38 15.65
CA TRP A 78 23.60 -13.08 16.82
C TRP A 78 24.19 -14.33 17.49
N VAL A 79 23.42 -15.42 17.55
CA VAL A 79 23.90 -16.72 18.05
C VAL A 79 25.05 -17.24 17.18
N PHE A 80 24.89 -17.24 15.86
CA PHE A 80 25.94 -17.66 14.93
C PHE A 80 27.15 -16.71 14.96
N ALA A 81 26.92 -15.41 15.12
CA ALA A 81 27.99 -14.44 15.31
C ALA A 81 28.80 -14.74 16.58
N GLY A 82 28.14 -14.95 17.71
CA GLY A 82 28.80 -15.31 18.98
C GLY A 82 29.51 -16.67 18.92
N LEU A 83 28.86 -17.69 18.37
CA LEU A 83 29.48 -19.01 18.17
C LEU A 83 30.70 -18.93 17.25
N GLY A 84 30.58 -18.20 16.14
CA GLY A 84 31.69 -17.95 15.23
C GLY A 84 32.84 -17.24 15.92
N ALA A 85 32.56 -16.21 16.71
CA ALA A 85 33.56 -15.49 17.50
C ALA A 85 34.32 -16.41 18.48
N VAL A 86 33.59 -17.21 19.28
CA VAL A 86 34.19 -18.15 20.23
C VAL A 86 35.03 -19.21 19.50
N LEU A 87 34.48 -19.80 18.44
CA LEU A 87 35.21 -20.78 17.64
C LEU A 87 36.45 -20.17 16.97
N GLY A 88 36.39 -18.91 16.52
CA GLY A 88 37.53 -18.23 15.91
C GLY A 88 38.69 -18.08 16.88
N VAL A 89 38.41 -17.65 18.12
CA VAL A 89 39.41 -17.58 19.19
C VAL A 89 39.96 -18.97 19.52
N VAL A 90 39.09 -19.93 19.84
CA VAL A 90 39.51 -21.28 20.27
C VAL A 90 40.33 -21.99 19.19
N PHE A 91 39.89 -21.91 17.93
CA PHE A 91 40.58 -22.56 16.82
C PHE A 91 41.93 -21.91 16.56
N MET A 92 42.03 -20.57 16.61
CA MET A 92 43.30 -19.88 16.41
C MET A 92 44.27 -20.12 17.58
N LEU A 93 43.80 -20.12 18.83
CA LEU A 93 44.62 -20.50 20.00
C LEU A 93 45.16 -21.93 19.88
N GLY A 94 44.31 -22.89 19.46
CA GLY A 94 44.73 -24.27 19.28
C GLY A 94 45.70 -24.47 18.12
N LEU A 95 45.51 -23.72 17.03
CA LEU A 95 46.36 -23.79 15.83
C LEU A 95 47.75 -23.17 16.06
N LEU A 96 47.81 -22.09 16.84
CA LEU A 96 49.02 -21.37 17.17
C LEU A 96 49.60 -21.77 18.53
N TYR A 97 49.14 -22.88 19.11
CA TYR A 97 49.66 -23.37 20.38
C TYR A 97 51.17 -23.61 20.27
N TYR A 98 51.94 -22.89 21.08
CA TYR A 98 53.40 -22.91 21.07
C TYR A 98 53.92 -23.08 22.50
N ASP A 99 54.69 -24.14 22.73
CA ASP A 99 55.29 -24.48 24.03
C ASP A 99 56.83 -24.38 23.98
N GLY A 100 57.36 -23.51 23.12
CA GLY A 100 58.82 -23.31 22.95
C GLY A 100 59.53 -24.41 22.15
N GLY A 101 59.07 -25.66 22.22
CA GLY A 101 59.75 -26.82 21.64
C GLY A 101 59.30 -27.27 20.24
N GLN A 102 58.16 -26.78 19.73
CA GLN A 102 57.60 -27.22 18.44
C GLN A 102 57.24 -26.05 17.54
N GLN A 103 57.50 -26.17 16.24
CA GLN A 103 57.14 -25.16 15.25
C GLN A 103 55.67 -25.28 14.83
N ILE A 104 55.03 -24.14 14.59
CA ILE A 104 53.65 -24.06 14.09
C ILE A 104 53.64 -24.40 12.59
N ASN A 105 52.88 -25.42 12.18
CA ASN A 105 52.88 -25.87 10.79
C ASN A 105 52.02 -24.97 9.87
N VAL A 106 52.68 -24.20 9.00
CA VAL A 106 52.04 -23.31 8.02
C VAL A 106 51.19 -24.09 7.01
N THR A 107 51.54 -25.32 6.67
CA THR A 107 50.71 -26.15 5.78
C THR A 107 49.32 -26.42 6.38
N LEU A 108 49.22 -26.58 7.70
CA LEU A 108 47.94 -26.76 8.39
C LEU A 108 47.10 -25.48 8.34
N LEU A 109 47.75 -24.31 8.49
CA LEU A 109 47.11 -23.00 8.31
C LEU A 109 46.53 -22.86 6.89
N VAL A 110 47.31 -23.20 5.85
CA VAL A 110 46.80 -23.13 4.46
C VAL A 110 45.65 -24.11 4.23
N ALA A 111 45.74 -25.35 4.75
CA ALA A 111 44.65 -26.32 4.65
C ALA A 111 43.36 -25.82 5.34
N LEU A 112 43.48 -25.18 6.50
CA LEU A 112 42.37 -24.55 7.20
C LEU A 112 41.75 -23.41 6.39
N VAL A 113 42.58 -22.55 5.80
CA VAL A 113 42.12 -21.45 4.91
C VAL A 113 41.35 -22.02 3.72
N ALA A 114 41.85 -23.09 3.10
CA ALA A 114 41.16 -23.78 2.01
C ALA A 114 39.82 -24.37 2.47
N LEU A 115 39.78 -25.03 3.62
CA LEU A 115 38.54 -25.54 4.22
C LEU A 115 37.54 -24.42 4.49
N GLN A 116 37.98 -23.28 5.01
CA GLN A 116 37.13 -22.11 5.22
C GLN A 116 36.55 -21.58 3.91
N GLY A 117 37.35 -21.53 2.85
CA GLY A 117 36.90 -21.18 1.50
C GLY A 117 35.84 -22.16 0.97
N LEU A 118 36.07 -23.47 1.12
CA LEU A 118 35.11 -24.51 0.72
C LEU A 118 33.79 -24.40 1.47
N LEU A 119 33.82 -24.21 2.79
CA LEU A 119 32.63 -24.03 3.62
C LEU A 119 31.87 -22.75 3.23
N ALA A 120 32.58 -21.67 2.89
CA ALA A 120 31.97 -20.43 2.39
C ALA A 120 31.27 -20.63 1.05
N LEU A 121 31.92 -21.32 0.12
CA LEU A 121 31.37 -21.64 -1.19
C LEU A 121 30.15 -22.55 -1.06
N PHE A 122 30.27 -23.63 -0.29
CA PHE A 122 29.17 -24.57 -0.02
C PHE A 122 27.93 -23.85 0.52
N THR A 123 28.12 -22.95 1.51
CA THR A 123 27.02 -22.14 2.08
C THR A 123 26.33 -21.27 1.03
N SER A 124 27.12 -20.68 0.13
CA SER A 124 26.62 -19.79 -0.93
C SER A 124 25.84 -20.57 -1.99
N VAL A 125 26.38 -21.71 -2.44
CA VAL A 125 25.75 -22.61 -3.41
C VAL A 125 24.46 -23.20 -2.85
N GLN A 126 24.46 -23.61 -1.58
CA GLN A 126 23.28 -24.12 -0.90
C GLN A 126 22.12 -23.10 -0.93
N ALA A 127 22.42 -21.83 -0.66
CA ALA A 127 21.40 -20.78 -0.69
C ALA A 127 20.93 -20.45 -2.11
N TRP A 128 21.82 -20.54 -3.10
CA TRP A 128 21.46 -20.34 -4.51
C TRP A 128 20.54 -21.45 -5.04
N LEU A 129 20.81 -22.71 -4.69
CA LEU A 129 19.98 -23.87 -5.05
C LEU A 129 18.68 -23.97 -4.22
N GLY A 130 18.51 -23.14 -3.19
CA GLY A 130 17.35 -23.20 -2.29
C GLY A 130 17.34 -24.42 -1.37
N TRP A 131 18.43 -25.18 -1.29
CA TRP A 131 18.51 -26.38 -0.45
C TRP A 131 18.58 -26.00 1.04
N GLN A 132 17.72 -26.63 1.86
CA GLN A 132 17.62 -26.31 3.30
C GLN A 132 17.75 -27.56 4.18
N PRO A 133 18.95 -28.17 4.29
CA PRO A 133 19.20 -29.31 5.18
C PRO A 133 18.89 -28.99 6.65
N TRP A 134 19.11 -27.74 7.07
CA TRP A 134 18.84 -27.27 8.45
C TRP A 134 17.38 -26.86 8.69
N ARG A 135 16.45 -27.19 7.78
CA ARG A 135 15.03 -26.83 7.91
C ARG A 135 14.41 -27.35 9.21
N SER A 136 14.81 -28.54 9.67
CA SER A 136 14.33 -29.14 10.93
C SER A 136 14.83 -28.38 12.17
N LEU A 137 16.11 -28.01 12.21
CA LEU A 137 16.71 -27.28 13.33
C LEU A 137 16.17 -25.84 13.44
N LEU A 138 15.99 -25.17 12.30
CA LEU A 138 15.39 -23.84 12.22
C LEU A 138 13.85 -23.88 12.24
N GLY A 139 13.25 -25.07 12.22
CA GLY A 139 11.81 -25.30 12.09
C GLY A 139 11.00 -24.83 13.29
N ARG A 140 11.58 -24.86 14.50
CA ARG A 140 10.94 -24.34 15.73
C ARG A 140 10.71 -22.82 15.71
N TRP A 141 11.30 -22.11 14.76
CA TRP A 141 11.35 -20.65 14.69
C TRP A 141 10.57 -20.10 13.48
N ARG A 142 9.84 -20.95 12.75
CA ARG A 142 9.13 -20.63 11.52
C ARG A 142 7.63 -20.54 11.78
N GLY A 143 7.06 -19.35 11.64
CA GLY A 143 5.65 -19.22 11.28
C GLY A 143 5.44 -19.72 9.86
N GLU A 144 4.22 -20.17 9.54
CA GLU A 144 3.77 -20.50 8.18
C GLU A 144 3.60 -19.23 7.31
N ASP A 145 4.57 -18.31 7.37
CA ASP A 145 4.51 -17.07 6.62
C ASP A 145 4.98 -17.30 5.19
N ASP A 146 4.02 -17.21 4.26
CA ASP A 146 4.23 -17.44 2.82
C ASP A 146 5.14 -16.37 2.20
N ALA A 147 5.00 -15.10 2.63
CA ALA A 147 5.79 -13.98 2.12
C ALA A 147 7.31 -14.12 2.33
N LEU A 148 7.74 -14.83 3.38
CA LEU A 148 9.17 -15.07 3.65
C LEU A 148 9.71 -16.31 2.95
N ALA A 149 8.87 -17.24 2.49
CA ALA A 149 9.28 -18.50 1.88
C ALA A 149 10.38 -18.35 0.82
N PRO A 150 10.27 -17.44 -0.18
CA PRO A 150 11.30 -17.29 -1.21
C PRO A 150 12.62 -16.70 -0.66
N LEU A 151 12.59 -16.02 0.48
CA LEU A 151 13.74 -15.33 1.07
C LEU A 151 14.52 -16.19 2.08
N ARG A 152 13.93 -17.30 2.55
CA ARG A 152 14.53 -18.20 3.56
C ARG A 152 15.95 -18.68 3.21
N PRO A 153 16.27 -19.09 1.97
CA PRO A 153 17.63 -19.53 1.62
C PRO A 153 18.66 -18.40 1.82
N VAL A 154 18.36 -17.20 1.32
CA VAL A 154 19.29 -16.06 1.40
C VAL A 154 19.42 -15.54 2.84
N LEU A 155 18.34 -15.55 3.61
CA LEU A 155 18.40 -15.25 5.05
C LEU A 155 19.31 -16.22 5.79
N SER A 156 19.26 -17.51 5.47
CA SER A 156 20.13 -18.52 6.07
C SER A 156 21.61 -18.35 5.69
N ALA A 157 21.91 -18.06 4.42
CA ALA A 157 23.27 -17.71 3.99
C ALA A 157 23.78 -16.49 4.75
N ARG A 158 22.97 -15.44 4.89
CA ARG A 158 23.36 -14.23 5.62
C ARG A 158 23.70 -14.53 7.08
N VAL A 159 22.93 -15.39 7.76
CA VAL A 159 23.24 -15.85 9.13
C VAL A 159 24.58 -16.58 9.16
N ALA A 160 24.77 -17.57 8.29
CA ALA A 160 25.99 -18.37 8.25
C ALA A 160 27.24 -17.56 7.88
N HIS A 161 27.16 -16.65 6.89
CA HIS A 161 28.25 -15.75 6.53
C HIS A 161 28.57 -14.75 7.65
N THR A 162 27.58 -14.30 8.43
CA THR A 162 27.84 -13.46 9.61
C THR A 162 28.65 -14.24 10.66
N GLY A 163 28.27 -15.49 10.94
CA GLY A 163 29.04 -16.35 11.84
C GLY A 163 30.47 -16.62 11.33
N GLY A 164 30.60 -16.97 10.05
CA GLY A 164 31.91 -17.17 9.41
C GLY A 164 32.78 -15.90 9.37
N LEU A 165 32.17 -14.72 9.26
CA LEU A 165 32.88 -13.44 9.35
C LEU A 165 33.38 -13.17 10.77
N MET A 166 32.57 -13.43 11.79
CA MET A 166 33.01 -13.28 13.18
C MET A 166 34.11 -14.27 13.54
N PHE A 167 34.03 -15.51 13.03
CA PHE A 167 35.14 -16.47 13.11
C PHE A 167 36.42 -15.91 12.48
N ALA A 168 36.33 -15.36 11.27
CA ALA A 168 37.48 -14.80 10.57
C ALA A 168 38.08 -13.59 11.32
N LEU A 169 37.25 -12.68 11.84
CA LEU A 169 37.69 -11.48 12.55
C LEU A 169 38.33 -11.80 13.91
N THR A 170 37.69 -12.66 14.70
CA THR A 170 38.22 -13.04 16.02
C THR A 170 39.45 -13.93 15.90
N GLY A 171 39.49 -14.84 14.90
CA GLY A 171 40.69 -15.58 14.55
C GLY A 171 41.83 -14.65 14.16
N LEU A 172 41.58 -13.67 13.29
CA LEU A 172 42.57 -12.65 12.91
C LEU A 172 43.08 -11.86 14.11
N LEU A 173 42.19 -11.39 14.98
CA LEU A 173 42.57 -10.64 16.17
C LEU A 173 43.41 -11.50 17.13
N THR A 174 43.07 -12.78 17.26
CA THR A 174 43.82 -13.75 18.08
C THR A 174 45.21 -14.02 17.50
N LEU A 175 45.32 -14.17 16.17
CA LEU A 175 46.60 -14.29 15.47
C LEU A 175 47.47 -13.06 15.75
N LEU A 176 46.94 -11.85 15.56
CA LEU A 176 47.68 -10.61 15.79
C LEU A 176 48.12 -10.45 17.25
N LEU A 177 47.24 -10.81 18.20
CA LEU A 177 47.56 -10.78 19.63
C LEU A 177 48.68 -11.75 19.97
N LEU A 178 48.61 -12.99 19.48
CA LEU A 178 49.63 -14.01 19.75
C LEU A 178 50.96 -13.65 19.09
N VAL A 179 50.96 -13.16 17.85
CA VAL A 179 52.18 -12.66 17.19
C VAL A 179 52.80 -11.48 17.93
N ALA A 180 51.98 -10.62 18.54
CA ALA A 180 52.47 -9.45 19.28
C ALA A 180 53.01 -9.79 20.68
N VAL A 181 52.50 -10.83 21.32
CA VAL A 181 52.82 -11.20 22.71
C VAL A 181 53.81 -12.36 22.79
N GLN A 182 53.81 -13.27 21.81
CA GLN A 182 54.62 -14.48 21.80
C GLN A 182 55.60 -14.48 20.63
N ASP A 183 56.82 -14.95 20.87
CA ASP A 183 57.81 -15.23 19.82
C ASP A 183 57.44 -16.53 19.09
N LEU A 184 56.44 -16.43 18.21
CA LEU A 184 55.92 -17.58 17.46
C LEU A 184 56.95 -18.04 16.42
N ALA A 185 57.34 -19.31 16.50
CA ALA A 185 58.17 -19.96 15.49
C ALA A 185 57.29 -20.76 14.53
N PHE A 186 57.19 -20.29 13.28
CA PHE A 186 56.49 -21.00 12.22
C PHE A 186 57.44 -21.86 11.40
N GLY A 187 56.94 -22.96 10.87
CA GLY A 187 57.64 -23.77 9.91
C GLY A 187 56.69 -24.59 9.07
N TRP A 188 57.23 -25.43 8.20
CA TRP A 188 56.40 -26.29 7.37
C TRP A 188 56.91 -27.74 7.40
N SER A 189 55.93 -28.64 7.38
CA SER A 189 56.15 -30.05 7.08
C SER A 189 54.96 -30.58 6.29
N THR A 190 55.24 -31.42 5.31
CA THR A 190 54.24 -32.09 4.48
C THR A 190 54.46 -33.59 4.53
N THR A 191 53.38 -34.37 4.53
CA THR A 191 53.47 -35.84 4.42
C THR A 191 53.84 -36.29 3.01
N LEU A 192 53.52 -35.47 2.00
CA LEU A 192 54.02 -35.61 0.64
C LEU A 192 55.50 -35.19 0.64
N GLN A 193 56.38 -35.97 0.01
CA GLN A 193 57.82 -35.66 -0.11
C GLN A 193 58.06 -34.46 -1.04
N ALA A 194 57.64 -33.26 -0.62
CA ALA A 194 57.81 -32.03 -1.36
C ALA A 194 59.21 -31.45 -1.13
N SER A 195 59.88 -31.03 -2.22
CA SER A 195 61.12 -30.27 -2.13
C SER A 195 60.83 -28.84 -1.65
N ALA A 196 61.80 -28.21 -0.97
CA ALA A 196 61.69 -26.82 -0.54
C ALA A 196 61.42 -25.85 -1.72
N ALA A 197 62.06 -26.09 -2.87
CA ALA A 197 61.80 -25.35 -4.10
C ALA A 197 60.34 -25.46 -4.58
N GLY A 198 59.75 -26.67 -4.53
CA GLY A 198 58.36 -26.89 -4.88
C GLY A 198 57.39 -26.21 -3.90
N TYR A 199 57.67 -26.29 -2.60
CA TYR A 199 56.87 -25.61 -1.57
C TYR A 199 56.94 -24.08 -1.72
N HIS A 200 58.13 -23.53 -1.96
CA HIS A 200 58.31 -22.10 -2.21
C HIS A 200 57.51 -21.63 -3.43
N GLN A 201 57.53 -22.35 -4.55
CA GLN A 201 56.73 -22.03 -5.73
C GLN A 201 55.22 -22.00 -5.41
N TRP A 202 54.74 -22.98 -4.64
CA TRP A 202 53.33 -23.05 -4.25
C TRP A 202 52.91 -21.90 -3.32
N VAL A 203 53.71 -21.59 -2.30
CA VAL A 203 53.49 -20.47 -1.39
C VAL A 203 53.57 -19.12 -2.13
N SER A 204 54.50 -18.99 -3.07
CA SER A 204 54.63 -17.80 -3.94
C SER A 204 53.40 -17.63 -4.83
N ALA A 205 52.86 -18.73 -5.37
CA ALA A 205 51.63 -18.71 -6.17
C ALA A 205 50.42 -18.28 -5.33
N LEU A 206 50.33 -18.71 -4.06
CA LEU A 206 49.31 -18.23 -3.13
C LEU A 206 49.47 -16.74 -2.80
N ALA A 207 50.70 -16.21 -2.82
CA ALA A 207 50.98 -14.81 -2.51
C ALA A 207 50.76 -13.84 -3.68
N LEU A 208 50.44 -14.33 -4.88
CA LEU A 208 50.16 -13.52 -6.07
C LEU A 208 49.21 -12.33 -5.83
N PRO A 209 48.12 -12.43 -5.03
CA PRO A 209 47.19 -11.32 -4.87
C PRO A 209 47.78 -10.11 -4.10
N TRP A 210 48.83 -10.30 -3.30
CA TRP A 210 49.42 -9.22 -2.48
C TRP A 210 50.91 -8.98 -2.76
N GLN A 211 51.56 -9.78 -3.61
CA GLN A 211 52.99 -9.65 -3.90
C GLN A 211 53.40 -8.24 -4.33
N SER A 212 52.53 -7.51 -5.05
CA SER A 212 52.80 -6.14 -5.50
C SER A 212 52.54 -5.07 -4.42
N LEU A 213 51.68 -5.38 -3.45
CA LEU A 213 51.30 -4.47 -2.37
C LEU A 213 52.25 -4.59 -1.19
N TRP A 214 52.66 -5.81 -0.84
CA TRP A 214 53.59 -6.10 0.26
C TRP A 214 54.53 -7.25 -0.11
N PRO A 215 55.64 -6.96 -0.81
CA PRO A 215 56.62 -7.97 -1.22
C PRO A 215 57.23 -8.74 -0.04
N ASP A 216 57.44 -8.08 1.11
CA ASP A 216 58.00 -8.74 2.31
C ASP A 216 57.04 -9.78 2.93
N ALA A 217 55.76 -9.78 2.53
CA ALA A 217 54.80 -10.81 2.90
C ALA A 217 54.83 -12.04 1.97
N VAL A 218 55.81 -12.11 1.07
CA VAL A 218 56.11 -13.28 0.24
C VAL A 218 57.29 -14.05 0.86
N PRO A 219 57.09 -15.31 1.32
CA PRO A 219 58.16 -16.10 1.91
C PRO A 219 59.29 -16.36 0.91
N SER A 220 60.52 -16.00 1.29
CA SER A 220 61.70 -16.25 0.47
C SER A 220 62.09 -17.73 0.46
N LEU A 221 62.83 -18.17 -0.56
CA LEU A 221 63.33 -19.54 -0.64
C LEU A 221 64.18 -19.91 0.59
N ALA A 222 65.02 -19.00 1.06
CA ALA A 222 65.84 -19.21 2.26
C ALA A 222 64.98 -19.39 3.53
N LEU A 223 63.86 -18.66 3.64
CA LEU A 223 62.90 -18.84 4.73
C LEU A 223 62.25 -20.23 4.66
N VAL A 224 61.84 -20.66 3.47
CA VAL A 224 61.24 -21.99 3.26
C VAL A 224 62.24 -23.09 3.60
N GLU A 225 63.46 -23.04 3.08
CA GLU A 225 64.50 -24.04 3.38
C GLU A 225 64.86 -24.08 4.87
N GLY A 226 65.04 -22.92 5.50
CA GLY A 226 65.40 -22.81 6.93
C GLY A 226 64.28 -23.17 7.91
N SER A 227 63.03 -23.23 7.44
CA SER A 227 61.85 -23.54 8.26
C SER A 227 61.23 -24.92 7.98
N GLN A 228 61.91 -25.74 7.17
CA GLN A 228 61.54 -27.14 6.96
C GLN A 228 61.93 -27.96 8.21
N PHE A 229 60.99 -28.71 8.78
CA PHE A 229 61.27 -29.57 9.93
C PHE A 229 60.76 -31.00 9.74
N TYR A 230 61.54 -31.98 10.20
CA TYR A 230 61.17 -33.40 10.22
C TYR A 230 60.84 -33.83 11.65
N ARG A 231 59.68 -34.47 11.83
CA ARG A 231 59.13 -34.84 13.15
C ARG A 231 60.03 -35.80 13.97
N LEU A 232 61.03 -36.42 13.34
CA LEU A 232 62.00 -37.35 13.93
C LEU A 232 63.37 -36.72 14.26
N GLN A 233 63.66 -35.49 13.81
CA GLN A 233 64.89 -34.75 14.12
C GLN A 233 64.63 -33.76 15.27
N GLN A 234 64.35 -34.27 16.47
CA GLN A 234 64.14 -33.44 17.66
C GLN A 234 65.45 -32.95 18.31
N GLY A 235 66.62 -33.41 17.85
CA GLY A 235 67.91 -33.18 18.51
C GLY A 235 68.83 -32.10 17.91
N SER A 236 68.54 -31.60 16.70
CA SER A 236 69.29 -30.50 16.09
C SER A 236 68.53 -29.21 16.33
N GLY A 237 69.00 -28.41 17.29
CA GLY A 237 68.39 -27.14 17.69
C GLY A 237 68.03 -26.26 16.50
N VAL A 238 66.92 -25.53 16.65
CA VAL A 238 66.43 -24.56 15.67
C VAL A 238 67.55 -23.58 15.31
N ALA A 239 68.04 -23.64 14.07
CA ALA A 239 69.24 -22.90 13.67
C ALA A 239 69.07 -21.37 13.72
N ASN A 240 67.83 -20.84 13.66
CA ASN A 240 67.54 -19.40 13.85
C ASN A 240 66.04 -19.14 14.17
N PRO A 241 65.65 -19.01 15.45
CA PRO A 241 64.25 -18.73 15.85
C PRO A 241 63.70 -17.41 15.27
N ALA A 242 64.54 -16.38 15.16
CA ALA A 242 64.15 -15.08 14.60
C ALA A 242 63.71 -15.17 13.13
N LEU A 243 64.31 -16.08 12.35
CA LEU A 243 63.97 -16.30 10.95
C LEU A 243 62.62 -17.01 10.83
N LEU A 244 62.30 -17.95 11.74
CA LEU A 244 61.00 -18.63 11.78
C LEU A 244 59.84 -17.69 12.11
N GLY A 245 60.09 -16.63 12.87
CA GLY A 245 59.09 -15.59 13.15
C GLY A 245 58.64 -14.84 11.90
N THR A 246 59.47 -14.75 10.85
CA THR A 246 59.18 -13.93 9.65
C THR A 246 58.07 -14.47 8.74
N TRP A 247 57.47 -15.62 9.05
CA TRP A 247 56.29 -16.15 8.35
C TRP A 247 55.00 -15.39 8.65
N TRP A 248 54.91 -14.65 9.76
CA TRP A 248 53.66 -14.01 10.18
C TRP A 248 53.03 -13.07 9.14
N PRO A 249 53.77 -12.29 8.32
CA PRO A 249 53.17 -11.41 7.32
C PRO A 249 52.48 -12.21 6.20
N PHE A 250 53.07 -13.34 5.81
CA PHE A 250 52.45 -14.27 4.86
C PHE A 250 51.17 -14.87 5.44
N VAL A 251 51.21 -15.36 6.69
CA VAL A 251 50.04 -15.95 7.36
C VAL A 251 48.92 -14.91 7.52
N LEU A 252 49.28 -13.67 7.86
CA LEU A 252 48.35 -12.55 7.96
C LEU A 252 47.67 -12.30 6.62
N MET A 253 48.43 -12.14 5.54
CA MET A 253 47.89 -11.88 4.21
C MET A 253 47.06 -13.04 3.67
N LEU A 254 47.49 -14.28 3.91
CA LEU A 254 46.74 -15.48 3.59
C LEU A 254 45.34 -15.45 4.26
N TRP A 255 45.29 -15.11 5.55
CA TRP A 255 44.02 -15.03 6.28
C TRP A 255 43.14 -13.87 5.80
N LEU A 256 43.73 -12.68 5.58
CA LEU A 256 43.01 -11.50 5.10
C LEU A 256 42.39 -11.74 3.72
N VAL A 257 43.18 -12.24 2.77
CA VAL A 257 42.80 -12.36 1.36
C VAL A 257 41.91 -13.57 1.08
N TYR A 258 42.13 -14.70 1.76
CA TYR A 258 41.41 -15.93 1.45
C TYR A 258 40.33 -16.31 2.47
N VAL A 259 40.34 -15.74 3.68
CA VAL A 259 39.29 -15.98 4.68
C VAL A 259 38.44 -14.75 4.88
N LEU A 260 39.02 -13.61 5.26
CA LEU A 260 38.26 -12.43 5.64
C LEU A 260 37.58 -11.75 4.45
N LEU A 261 38.35 -11.43 3.40
CA LEU A 261 37.87 -10.72 2.22
C LEU A 261 36.74 -11.49 1.51
N PRO A 262 36.84 -12.80 1.22
CA PRO A 262 35.77 -13.53 0.57
C PRO A 262 34.51 -13.59 1.44
N ARG A 263 34.65 -13.68 2.77
CA ARG A 263 33.50 -13.63 3.69
C ARG A 263 32.80 -12.27 3.66
N CYS A 264 33.55 -11.17 3.62
CA CYS A 264 32.99 -9.82 3.44
C CYS A 264 32.23 -9.70 2.12
N VAL A 265 32.84 -10.14 1.01
CA VAL A 265 32.22 -10.10 -0.33
C VAL A 265 30.95 -10.95 -0.36
N LEU A 266 30.99 -12.19 0.12
CA LEU A 266 29.83 -13.09 0.13
C LEU A 266 28.70 -12.58 1.04
N LEU A 267 29.02 -11.99 2.19
CA LEU A 267 28.04 -11.37 3.06
C LEU A 267 27.38 -10.15 2.40
N MET A 268 28.16 -9.33 1.69
CA MET A 268 27.65 -8.21 0.90
C MET A 268 26.73 -8.70 -0.22
N LEU A 269 27.15 -9.71 -0.99
CA LEU A 269 26.34 -10.32 -2.04
C LEU A 269 25.03 -10.90 -1.49
N ALA A 270 25.07 -11.61 -0.36
CA ALA A 270 23.86 -12.11 0.31
C ALA A 270 22.93 -10.96 0.75
N ALA A 271 23.47 -9.83 1.22
CA ALA A 271 22.68 -8.66 1.57
C ALA A 271 22.04 -7.98 0.34
N LEU A 272 22.78 -7.87 -0.76
CA LEU A 272 22.27 -7.34 -2.03
C LEU A 272 21.20 -8.26 -2.63
N GLN A 273 21.45 -9.57 -2.64
CA GLN A 273 20.51 -10.58 -3.10
C GLN A 273 19.21 -10.55 -2.28
N LEU A 274 19.30 -10.40 -0.95
CA LEU A 274 18.11 -10.27 -0.09
C LEU A 274 17.29 -9.03 -0.47
N ARG A 275 17.93 -7.88 -0.69
CA ARG A 275 17.25 -6.65 -1.12
C ARG A 275 16.56 -6.84 -2.47
N TRP A 276 17.28 -7.41 -3.44
CA TRP A 276 16.75 -7.63 -4.79
C TRP A 276 15.58 -8.62 -4.80
N GLN A 277 15.72 -9.75 -4.10
CA GLN A 277 14.65 -10.73 -3.98
C GLN A 277 13.45 -10.19 -3.20
N SER A 278 13.64 -9.34 -2.19
CA SER A 278 12.53 -8.70 -1.48
C SER A 278 11.72 -7.78 -2.41
N HIS A 279 12.39 -6.98 -3.24
CA HIS A 279 11.71 -6.17 -4.25
C HIS A 279 11.01 -7.01 -5.32
N ARG A 280 11.64 -8.11 -5.75
CA ARG A 280 11.04 -9.03 -6.72
C ARG A 280 9.81 -9.72 -6.14
N ALA A 281 9.89 -10.18 -4.89
CA ALA A 281 8.77 -10.77 -4.16
C ALA A 281 7.62 -9.78 -3.96
N LEU A 282 7.93 -8.52 -3.66
CA LEU A 282 6.91 -7.47 -3.53
C LEU A 282 6.15 -7.24 -4.84
N ARG A 283 6.86 -7.15 -5.98
CA ARG A 283 6.21 -6.97 -7.30
C ARG A 283 5.44 -8.21 -7.76
N ALA A 284 5.88 -9.40 -7.33
CA ALA A 284 5.20 -10.66 -7.61
C ALA A 284 4.06 -10.95 -6.63
N HIS A 285 3.87 -10.12 -5.60
CA HIS A 285 2.85 -10.31 -4.58
C HIS A 285 1.43 -10.23 -5.20
N PRO A 286 0.48 -11.11 -4.81
CA PRO A 286 -0.86 -11.13 -5.38
C PRO A 286 -1.60 -9.78 -5.24
N GLY A 287 -1.39 -9.06 -4.14
CA GLY A 287 -1.96 -7.72 -3.91
C GLY A 287 -1.34 -6.57 -4.72
N TRP A 288 -0.21 -6.78 -5.42
CA TRP A 288 0.51 -5.71 -6.13
C TRP A 288 -0.30 -5.17 -7.33
N GLN A 289 -0.71 -6.06 -8.24
CA GLN A 289 -1.46 -5.67 -9.45
C GLN A 289 -2.83 -5.06 -9.12
N PRO A 290 -3.65 -5.65 -8.22
CA PRO A 290 -4.93 -5.06 -7.83
C PRO A 290 -4.80 -3.68 -7.18
N LEU A 291 -3.74 -3.43 -6.39
CA LEU A 291 -3.51 -2.10 -5.82
C LEU A 291 -3.25 -1.06 -6.90
N HIS A 292 -2.33 -1.35 -7.83
CA HIS A 292 -2.05 -0.43 -8.94
C HIS A 292 -3.28 -0.20 -9.83
N TYR A 293 -4.05 -1.25 -10.10
CA TYR A 293 -5.33 -1.12 -10.80
C TYR A 293 -6.29 -0.16 -10.09
N ARG A 294 -6.44 -0.26 -8.75
CA ARG A 294 -7.29 0.65 -7.95
C ARG A 294 -6.77 2.10 -7.95
N PHE A 295 -5.46 2.30 -8.05
CA PHE A 295 -4.91 3.63 -8.20
C PHE A 295 -5.25 4.27 -9.55
N ASP A 296 -5.18 3.50 -10.64
CA ASP A 296 -5.34 4.03 -11.99
C ASP A 296 -6.81 4.17 -12.40
N THR A 297 -7.67 3.26 -11.95
CA THR A 297 -9.06 3.22 -12.39
C THR A 297 -9.96 4.20 -11.64
N PRO A 298 -10.79 5.01 -12.34
CA PRO A 298 -11.74 5.89 -11.70
C PRO A 298 -12.84 5.09 -10.99
N TRP A 299 -13.19 5.50 -9.78
CA TRP A 299 -14.37 5.02 -9.08
C TRP A 299 -15.54 5.98 -9.37
N VAL A 300 -16.61 5.47 -9.96
CA VAL A 300 -17.86 6.24 -10.16
C VAL A 300 -18.89 5.69 -9.18
N ASP A 301 -19.21 6.47 -8.15
CA ASP A 301 -20.35 6.20 -7.30
C ASP A 301 -21.57 6.91 -7.92
N THR A 302 -22.63 6.17 -8.22
CA THR A 302 -23.90 6.74 -8.69
C THR A 302 -24.74 7.30 -7.55
N ARG A 303 -24.29 7.15 -6.30
CA ARG A 303 -24.79 7.95 -5.19
C ARG A 303 -24.08 9.29 -5.21
N GLY A 304 -24.79 10.33 -5.64
CA GLY A 304 -24.35 11.70 -5.40
C GLY A 304 -24.05 11.85 -3.91
N ASP A 305 -22.92 12.48 -3.57
CA ASP A 305 -22.58 12.78 -2.20
C ASP A 305 -23.77 13.48 -1.52
N ASP A 306 -24.23 12.94 -0.40
CA ASP A 306 -25.11 13.62 0.58
C ASP A 306 -24.37 14.81 1.26
N GLU A 307 -23.49 15.50 0.55
CA GLU A 307 -23.02 16.82 0.93
C GLU A 307 -24.17 17.78 0.65
N GLY A 308 -25.01 17.93 1.69
CA GLY A 308 -26.18 18.79 1.82
C GLY A 308 -26.46 19.69 0.61
N GLN A 309 -27.52 19.33 -0.13
CA GLN A 309 -28.17 20.25 -1.06
C GLN A 309 -28.23 21.63 -0.44
N ALA A 310 -27.48 22.58 -1.00
CA ALA A 310 -27.57 23.97 -0.61
C ALA A 310 -29.05 24.36 -0.72
N ALA A 311 -29.66 24.74 0.41
CA ALA A 311 -31.07 25.10 0.45
C ALA A 311 -31.31 26.15 -0.65
N PRO A 312 -32.22 25.87 -1.62
CA PRO A 312 -32.41 26.77 -2.73
C PRO A 312 -32.86 28.13 -2.18
N ALA A 313 -32.32 29.23 -2.74
CA ALA A 313 -32.56 30.58 -2.27
C ALA A 313 -34.06 30.83 -2.01
N PRO A 314 -34.42 31.52 -0.90
CA PRO A 314 -35.81 31.76 -0.55
C PRO A 314 -36.52 32.47 -1.71
N ALA A 315 -37.55 31.83 -2.27
CA ALA A 315 -38.40 32.47 -3.27
C ALA A 315 -39.41 33.35 -2.52
N HIS A 316 -39.60 34.59 -2.96
CA HIS A 316 -40.71 35.41 -2.48
C HIS A 316 -42.01 34.87 -3.10
N THR A 317 -42.78 34.11 -2.31
CA THR A 317 -44.11 33.65 -2.72
C THR A 317 -45.10 34.80 -2.65
N ALA A 318 -45.76 35.12 -3.77
CA ALA A 318 -46.82 36.13 -3.83
C ALA A 318 -48.10 35.49 -4.39
N LEU A 319 -49.00 35.11 -3.49
CA LEU A 319 -50.31 34.57 -3.87
C LEU A 319 -51.22 35.71 -4.33
N SER A 320 -51.77 35.57 -5.53
CA SER A 320 -52.75 36.50 -6.09
C SER A 320 -54.18 36.09 -5.70
N PRO A 321 -55.12 37.04 -5.57
CA PRO A 321 -56.52 36.71 -5.34
C PRO A 321 -57.09 35.91 -6.52
N LEU A 322 -58.03 35.00 -6.24
CA LEU A 322 -58.69 34.22 -7.28
C LEU A 322 -59.48 35.14 -8.22
N PRO A 323 -59.37 34.95 -9.55
CA PRO A 323 -60.21 35.65 -10.50
C PRO A 323 -61.64 35.12 -10.46
N ALA A 324 -62.62 35.96 -10.82
CA ALA A 324 -63.97 35.48 -11.12
C ALA A 324 -63.92 34.64 -12.41
N SER A 325 -63.94 33.32 -12.24
CA SER A 325 -63.90 32.32 -13.32
C SER A 325 -65.09 31.39 -13.21
N ALA A 326 -65.76 31.10 -14.32
CA ALA A 326 -66.76 30.05 -14.43
C ALA A 326 -66.17 28.72 -14.94
N THR A 327 -64.84 28.61 -15.12
CA THR A 327 -64.18 27.41 -15.66
C THR A 327 -63.06 26.91 -14.73
N LEU A 328 -63.17 25.64 -14.33
CA LEU A 328 -62.20 24.93 -13.49
C LEU A 328 -61.61 23.76 -14.28
N ILE A 329 -60.28 23.68 -14.37
CA ILE A 329 -59.56 22.56 -14.96
C ILE A 329 -58.85 21.78 -13.86
N HIS A 330 -59.23 20.52 -13.66
CA HIS A 330 -58.63 19.63 -12.68
C HIS A 330 -57.45 18.88 -13.30
N TRP A 331 -56.23 19.36 -13.07
CA TRP A 331 -55.00 18.75 -13.58
C TRP A 331 -54.74 17.42 -12.89
N ALA A 332 -54.56 16.35 -13.69
CA ALA A 332 -54.38 14.98 -13.22
C ALA A 332 -55.49 14.51 -12.23
N GLY A 333 -56.67 15.14 -12.28
CA GLY A 333 -57.80 14.84 -11.40
C GLY A 333 -57.76 15.50 -10.02
N ALA A 334 -56.85 16.45 -9.77
CA ALA A 334 -56.71 17.13 -8.49
C ALA A 334 -58.04 17.76 -8.02
N GLY A 335 -58.53 17.36 -6.84
CA GLY A 335 -59.71 17.95 -6.21
C GLY A 335 -61.06 17.66 -6.90
N LEU A 336 -61.08 16.82 -7.95
CA LEU A 336 -62.28 16.54 -8.76
C LEU A 336 -63.42 15.89 -7.94
N GLN A 337 -63.08 15.20 -6.85
CA GLN A 337 -64.06 14.52 -5.99
C GLN A 337 -64.60 15.40 -4.85
N SER A 338 -64.09 16.63 -4.71
CA SER A 338 -64.48 17.53 -3.62
C SER A 338 -65.69 18.38 -4.01
N ALA A 339 -66.85 18.07 -3.42
CA ALA A 339 -68.09 18.82 -3.65
C ALA A 339 -68.00 20.29 -3.18
N SER A 340 -67.14 20.58 -2.20
CA SER A 340 -66.94 21.93 -1.65
C SER A 340 -65.93 22.77 -2.44
N LEU A 341 -65.12 22.15 -3.31
CA LEU A 341 -64.04 22.85 -4.01
C LEU A 341 -64.55 23.86 -5.04
N GLY A 342 -65.66 23.54 -5.73
CA GLY A 342 -66.28 24.43 -6.69
C GLY A 342 -66.64 25.79 -6.08
N ALA A 343 -67.24 25.78 -4.89
CA ALA A 343 -67.62 26.99 -4.15
C ALA A 343 -66.42 27.76 -3.57
N ALA A 344 -65.31 27.08 -3.28
CA ALA A 344 -64.08 27.71 -2.76
C ALA A 344 -63.23 28.38 -3.85
N LEU A 345 -63.41 27.98 -5.12
CA LEU A 345 -62.61 28.45 -6.26
C LEU A 345 -63.37 29.36 -7.22
N SER A 346 -64.68 29.20 -7.35
CA SER A 346 -65.52 29.98 -8.28
C SER A 346 -66.63 30.72 -7.54
N ALA A 347 -66.92 31.93 -8.01
CA ALA A 347 -68.09 32.70 -7.57
C ALA A 347 -69.38 32.26 -8.29
N ASP A 348 -69.28 31.47 -9.36
CA ASP A 348 -70.43 30.89 -10.05
C ASP A 348 -70.94 29.67 -9.26
N PRO A 349 -72.24 29.56 -8.96
CA PRO A 349 -72.79 28.38 -8.28
C PRO A 349 -72.65 27.07 -9.05
N ALA A 350 -72.38 27.09 -10.37
CA ALA A 350 -72.20 25.90 -11.19
C ALA A 350 -71.11 26.08 -12.26
N PRO A 351 -69.82 26.15 -11.89
CA PRO A 351 -68.75 26.34 -12.85
C PRO A 351 -68.58 25.11 -13.75
N LEU A 352 -68.17 25.34 -15.00
CA LEU A 352 -67.75 24.31 -15.93
C LEU A 352 -66.50 23.61 -15.40
N GLN A 353 -66.63 22.33 -15.04
CA GLN A 353 -65.53 21.50 -14.56
C GLN A 353 -65.00 20.62 -15.69
N LEU A 354 -63.72 20.79 -16.02
CA LEU A 354 -63.00 20.06 -17.06
C LEU A 354 -61.84 19.30 -16.42
N ARG A 355 -61.43 18.20 -17.07
CA ARG A 355 -60.32 17.36 -16.60
C ARG A 355 -59.25 17.31 -17.68
N ALA A 356 -58.01 17.63 -17.30
CA ALA A 356 -56.85 17.58 -18.18
C ALA A 356 -55.66 16.90 -17.50
N GLY A 357 -54.73 16.38 -18.28
CA GLY A 357 -53.50 15.74 -17.81
C GLY A 357 -53.69 14.42 -17.04
N GLY A 358 -52.57 13.83 -16.62
CA GLY A 358 -52.55 12.52 -15.96
C GLY A 358 -52.88 11.39 -16.93
N ASN A 359 -54.09 10.82 -16.83
CA ASN A 359 -54.54 9.74 -17.72
C ASN A 359 -55.29 10.25 -18.97
N SER A 360 -55.43 11.57 -19.13
CA SER A 360 -56.03 12.19 -20.34
C SER A 360 -55.03 12.13 -21.51
N SER A 361 -55.56 11.91 -22.71
CA SER A 361 -54.77 11.97 -23.95
C SER A 361 -54.59 13.41 -24.43
N LEU A 362 -53.56 13.66 -25.26
CA LEU A 362 -53.29 14.99 -25.82
C LEU A 362 -54.49 15.55 -26.62
N ASP A 363 -55.23 14.69 -27.33
CA ASP A 363 -56.45 15.09 -28.07
C ASP A 363 -57.58 15.52 -27.13
N GLU A 364 -57.68 14.92 -25.93
CA GLU A 364 -58.66 15.30 -24.91
C GLU A 364 -58.27 16.63 -24.26
N ASP A 365 -56.99 16.82 -23.95
CA ASP A 365 -56.47 18.09 -23.41
C ASP A 365 -56.68 19.23 -24.41
N ALA A 366 -56.47 19.01 -25.71
CA ALA A 366 -56.74 20.00 -26.75
C ALA A 366 -58.23 20.39 -26.82
N ARG A 367 -59.15 19.43 -26.65
CA ARG A 367 -60.60 19.73 -26.59
C ARG A 367 -60.96 20.55 -25.35
N VAL A 368 -60.35 20.24 -24.21
CA VAL A 368 -60.53 21.01 -22.97
C VAL A 368 -60.07 22.45 -23.15
N LEU A 369 -58.91 22.66 -23.78
CA LEU A 369 -58.38 23.99 -24.07
C LEU A 369 -59.27 24.77 -25.06
N ALA A 370 -59.75 24.13 -26.12
CA ALA A 370 -60.69 24.75 -27.06
C ALA A 370 -61.98 25.19 -26.37
N GLN A 371 -62.55 24.34 -25.51
CA GLN A 371 -63.76 24.66 -24.74
C GLN A 371 -63.51 25.79 -23.72
N ALA A 372 -62.34 25.80 -23.07
CA ALA A 372 -61.96 26.89 -22.17
C ALA A 372 -61.79 28.22 -22.91
N ALA A 373 -61.23 28.20 -24.12
CA ALA A 373 -61.01 29.39 -24.96
C ALA A 373 -62.31 30.07 -25.41
N GLU A 374 -63.38 29.31 -25.64
CA GLU A 374 -64.70 29.84 -26.03
C GLU A 374 -65.28 30.81 -24.98
N SER A 375 -65.03 30.54 -23.70
CA SER A 375 -65.56 31.33 -22.59
C SER A 375 -64.98 32.76 -22.53
N ARG A 376 -63.76 32.97 -23.05
CA ARG A 376 -62.97 34.22 -22.94
C ARG A 376 -62.89 34.79 -21.51
N GLN A 377 -63.12 33.95 -20.50
CA GLN A 377 -63.03 34.29 -19.09
C GLN A 377 -61.72 33.75 -18.50
N PRO A 378 -61.27 34.26 -17.33
CA PRO A 378 -60.18 33.64 -16.60
C PRO A 378 -60.46 32.15 -16.37
N VAL A 379 -59.42 31.32 -16.36
CA VAL A 379 -59.52 29.88 -16.17
C VAL A 379 -58.69 29.48 -14.97
N ILE A 380 -59.24 28.67 -14.07
CA ILE A 380 -58.53 28.19 -12.88
C ILE A 380 -58.04 26.77 -13.15
N VAL A 381 -56.75 26.53 -13.01
CA VAL A 381 -56.12 25.20 -13.12
C VAL A 381 -55.75 24.73 -11.72
N VAL A 382 -56.35 23.63 -11.30
CA VAL A 382 -56.16 23.04 -9.98
C VAL A 382 -55.16 21.90 -10.07
N ALA A 383 -54.13 21.91 -9.24
CA ALA A 383 -53.09 20.88 -9.21
C ALA A 383 -52.80 20.39 -7.78
N ARG A 384 -52.21 19.21 -7.67
CA ARG A 384 -51.77 18.64 -6.39
C ARG A 384 -50.50 19.34 -5.91
N GLY A 385 -50.62 20.15 -4.87
CA GLY A 385 -49.51 20.98 -4.38
C GLY A 385 -48.37 20.21 -3.72
N TRP A 386 -48.63 18.97 -3.25
CA TRP A 386 -47.62 18.06 -2.70
C TRP A 386 -46.79 17.34 -3.77
N GLU A 387 -47.23 17.36 -5.03
CA GLU A 387 -46.45 16.87 -6.16
C GLU A 387 -45.67 18.04 -6.80
N PRO A 388 -44.43 17.82 -7.26
CA PRO A 388 -43.70 18.86 -7.96
C PRO A 388 -44.37 19.17 -9.32
N PRO A 389 -44.41 20.44 -9.76
CA PRO A 389 -44.94 20.77 -11.08
C PRO A 389 -44.12 20.08 -12.18
N THR A 390 -44.83 19.39 -13.08
CA THR A 390 -44.24 18.55 -14.14
C THR A 390 -44.01 19.33 -15.43
N GLY A 391 -43.18 18.76 -16.33
CA GLY A 391 -43.01 19.29 -17.69
C GLY A 391 -44.33 19.27 -18.48
N GLU A 392 -45.13 18.22 -18.33
CA GLU A 392 -46.45 18.11 -18.97
C GLU A 392 -47.40 19.27 -18.61
N LEU A 393 -47.37 19.74 -17.35
CA LEU A 393 -48.15 20.91 -16.96
C LEU A 393 -47.63 22.19 -17.62
N SER A 394 -46.32 22.29 -17.83
CA SER A 394 -45.70 23.40 -18.56
C SER A 394 -46.16 23.42 -20.02
N ASP A 395 -46.14 22.25 -20.66
CA ASP A 395 -46.56 22.09 -22.04
C ASP A 395 -48.05 22.40 -22.19
N PHE A 396 -48.89 21.95 -21.25
CA PHE A 396 -50.32 22.28 -21.22
C PHE A 396 -50.60 23.79 -21.10
N ILE A 397 -49.84 24.50 -20.25
CA ILE A 397 -49.97 25.97 -20.12
C ILE A 397 -49.55 26.66 -21.43
N PHE A 398 -48.49 26.17 -22.08
CA PHE A 398 -48.06 26.69 -23.37
C PHE A 398 -49.11 26.46 -24.45
N ASP A 399 -49.65 25.24 -24.55
CA ASP A 399 -50.69 24.86 -25.51
C ASP A 399 -51.98 25.67 -25.29
N ALA A 400 -52.32 26.00 -24.04
CA ALA A 400 -53.46 26.86 -23.72
C ALA A 400 -53.35 28.24 -24.40
N ARG A 401 -52.14 28.80 -24.45
CA ARG A 401 -51.87 30.09 -25.11
C ARG A 401 -51.94 29.97 -26.63
N GLU A 402 -51.35 28.92 -27.21
CA GLU A 402 -51.42 28.65 -28.65
C GLU A 402 -52.86 28.44 -29.13
N GLN A 403 -53.72 27.83 -28.32
CA GLN A 403 -55.13 27.60 -28.63
C GLN A 403 -56.05 28.80 -28.34
N GLY A 404 -55.48 29.96 -27.97
CA GLY A 404 -56.22 31.21 -27.88
C GLY A 404 -56.87 31.49 -26.53
N VAL A 405 -56.49 30.78 -25.46
CA VAL A 405 -56.82 31.18 -24.08
C VAL A 405 -55.99 32.42 -23.74
N SER A 406 -56.51 33.59 -24.11
CA SER A 406 -55.89 34.91 -23.88
C SER A 406 -56.27 35.56 -22.56
N ALA A 407 -57.16 34.90 -21.80
CA ALA A 407 -57.57 35.31 -20.47
C ALA A 407 -56.60 34.80 -19.39
N LEU A 408 -56.73 35.35 -18.19
CA LEU A 408 -55.87 35.03 -17.04
C LEU A 408 -55.98 33.54 -16.64
N LEU A 409 -54.84 32.88 -16.47
CA LEU A 409 -54.74 31.52 -15.94
C LEU A 409 -54.35 31.60 -14.46
N ALA A 410 -55.21 31.10 -13.58
CA ALA A 410 -54.92 31.01 -12.15
C ALA A 410 -54.54 29.58 -11.80
N LEU A 411 -53.29 29.34 -11.45
CA LEU A 411 -52.78 28.05 -11.01
C LEU A 411 -52.94 27.93 -9.49
N VAL A 412 -53.67 26.91 -9.05
CA VAL A 412 -54.02 26.70 -7.64
C VAL A 412 -53.49 25.34 -7.18
N PRO A 413 -52.35 25.30 -6.46
CA PRO A 413 -51.86 24.09 -5.83
C PRO A 413 -52.63 23.81 -4.52
N LEU A 414 -53.20 22.62 -4.41
CA LEU A 414 -53.92 22.17 -3.21
C LEU A 414 -53.01 21.45 -2.21
N ALA A 415 -53.29 21.58 -0.91
CA ALA A 415 -52.63 20.79 0.14
C ALA A 415 -53.09 19.34 0.17
N ASP A 416 -54.33 19.07 -0.22
CA ASP A 416 -54.95 17.74 -0.25
C ASP A 416 -56.01 17.62 -1.35
N GLU A 417 -56.54 16.41 -1.57
CA GLU A 417 -57.66 16.17 -2.49
C GLU A 417 -58.99 16.77 -1.98
N GLY A 418 -59.04 17.20 -0.72
CA GLY A 418 -60.20 17.85 -0.11
C GLY A 418 -60.39 19.30 -0.54
N GLY A 419 -59.35 19.93 -1.10
CA GLY A 419 -59.38 21.31 -1.55
C GLY A 419 -58.73 22.31 -0.60
N ALA A 420 -57.98 21.84 0.41
CA ALA A 420 -57.29 22.72 1.35
C ALA A 420 -56.21 23.57 0.65
N ALA A 421 -56.00 24.80 1.14
CA ALA A 421 -54.93 25.66 0.64
C ALA A 421 -53.54 25.09 0.99
N LEU A 422 -52.61 25.11 0.03
CA LEU A 422 -51.21 24.75 0.29
C LEU A 422 -50.56 25.79 1.20
N THR A 423 -50.12 25.39 2.40
CA THR A 423 -49.47 26.26 3.39
C THR A 423 -47.97 26.01 3.56
N ASP A 424 -47.42 24.94 2.98
CA ASP A 424 -46.00 24.62 3.06
C ASP A 424 -45.18 25.61 2.23
N ALA A 425 -44.30 26.38 2.89
CA ALA A 425 -43.51 27.44 2.26
C ALA A 425 -42.50 26.90 1.23
N GLY A 426 -41.98 25.69 1.41
CA GLY A 426 -41.03 25.07 0.50
C GLY A 426 -41.70 24.64 -0.80
N LEU A 427 -42.87 23.99 -0.69
CA LEU A 427 -43.68 23.61 -1.85
C LEU A 427 -44.23 24.85 -2.56
N LEU A 428 -44.75 25.84 -1.83
CA LEU A 428 -45.19 27.11 -2.42
C LEU A 428 -44.07 27.83 -3.18
N ALA A 429 -42.85 27.86 -2.63
CA ALA A 429 -41.68 28.41 -3.31
C ALA A 429 -41.35 27.65 -4.61
N GLN A 430 -41.55 26.33 -4.63
CA GLN A 430 -41.37 25.52 -5.83
C GLN A 430 -42.40 25.86 -6.91
N TRP A 431 -43.68 26.00 -6.54
CA TRP A 431 -44.75 26.41 -7.44
C TRP A 431 -44.60 27.85 -7.94
N GLN A 432 -44.14 28.78 -7.09
CA GLN A 432 -43.81 30.14 -7.51
C GLN A 432 -42.70 30.15 -8.56
N ARG A 433 -41.59 29.42 -8.33
CA ARG A 433 -40.50 29.31 -9.30
C ARG A 433 -40.93 28.65 -10.61
N PHE A 434 -41.97 27.82 -10.59
CA PHE A 434 -42.54 27.23 -11.81
C PHE A 434 -43.30 28.30 -12.60
N VAL A 435 -44.20 29.04 -11.96
CA VAL A 435 -44.94 30.16 -12.57
C VAL A 435 -43.98 31.21 -13.15
N ASP A 436 -42.98 31.63 -12.38
CA ASP A 436 -41.97 32.62 -12.82
C ASP A 436 -41.18 32.13 -14.06
N ARG A 437 -40.93 30.83 -14.15
CA ARG A 437 -40.20 30.22 -15.28
C ARG A 437 -41.00 30.23 -16.58
N GLN A 438 -42.34 30.20 -16.51
CA GLN A 438 -43.19 30.28 -17.70
C GLN A 438 -43.10 31.65 -18.40
N ARG A 439 -42.66 32.70 -17.69
CA ARG A 439 -42.57 34.09 -18.18
C ARG A 439 -43.89 34.60 -18.77
N ASP A 440 -45.01 34.08 -18.27
CA ASP A 440 -46.36 34.47 -18.68
C ASP A 440 -46.94 35.47 -17.68
N SER A 441 -47.13 36.72 -18.12
CA SER A 441 -47.71 37.79 -17.29
C SER A 441 -49.17 37.56 -16.89
N GLN A 442 -49.86 36.64 -17.57
CA GLN A 442 -51.26 36.29 -17.32
C GLN A 442 -51.39 34.95 -16.59
N LEU A 443 -50.30 34.33 -16.13
CA LEU A 443 -50.31 33.16 -15.26
C LEU A 443 -50.04 33.61 -13.81
N LEU A 444 -51.01 33.40 -12.92
CA LEU A 444 -50.89 33.76 -11.51
C LEU A 444 -50.95 32.53 -10.60
N LEU A 445 -50.16 32.54 -9.55
CA LEU A 445 -50.27 31.57 -8.46
C LEU A 445 -51.33 32.05 -7.46
N CYS A 446 -52.37 31.24 -7.23
CA CYS A 446 -53.51 31.57 -6.38
C CYS A 446 -53.72 30.50 -5.30
N ALA A 447 -54.53 30.83 -4.28
CA ALA A 447 -54.94 29.89 -3.23
C ALA A 447 -56.47 29.84 -3.12
N PRO A 448 -57.07 28.70 -2.72
CA PRO A 448 -58.50 28.60 -2.50
C PRO A 448 -58.96 29.53 -1.37
N VAL A 449 -60.17 30.09 -1.48
CA VAL A 449 -60.79 30.86 -0.39
C VAL A 449 -61.19 29.87 0.71
N ALA A 450 -60.81 30.15 1.95
CA ALA A 450 -61.24 29.35 3.08
C ALA A 450 -62.77 29.39 3.15
N ALA A 451 -63.43 28.25 2.96
CA ALA A 451 -64.85 28.13 3.25
C ALA A 451 -65.04 28.48 4.72
N GLU A 452 -65.70 29.62 5.02
CA GLU A 452 -66.17 29.89 6.37
C GLU A 452 -67.03 28.69 6.77
N LYS A 453 -66.58 27.93 7.77
CA LYS A 453 -67.42 26.92 8.40
C LYS A 453 -68.61 27.67 8.96
N GLU A 454 -69.75 27.57 8.26
CA GLU A 454 -71.03 28.06 8.73
C GLU A 454 -71.37 27.25 9.99
N GLN A 455 -70.94 27.79 11.12
CA GLN A 455 -71.20 27.27 12.45
C GLN A 455 -72.44 28.00 12.94
N GLN A 456 -73.62 27.51 12.58
CA GLN A 456 -74.89 27.92 13.18
C GLN A 456 -75.72 26.69 13.57
N ALA A 457 -75.79 26.53 14.90
CA ALA A 457 -76.83 25.93 15.75
C ALA A 457 -77.51 24.62 15.34
#